data_AF-A0A1H8L0C0-F1
#
_entry.id   AF-A0A1H8L0C0-F1
#
_cell.length_a   1.000
_cell.length_b   1.000
_cell.length_c   1.000
_cell.angle_alpha   90.00
_cell.angle_beta   90.00
_cell.angle_gamma   90.00
#
_symmetry.space_group_name_H-M   'P 1'
#
loop_
_entity.id
_entity.type
_entity.pdbx_description
1 polymer ?
#
loop_
_entity_poly.entity_id
_entity_poly.type
_entity_poly.pdbx_seq_one_letter_code
_entity_poly.pdbx_strand_id
1 'polypeptide(L)'
;MSTNQELSIKGTVSLEDFLKYNTYHSKTFTSIYFLISFIILWALGILFELPIPNDLLVWMIVSIPKAIQALILTILIFFALKKLLKRRATKEYESDQLLKTEINYKFNSEKITNK
;
A
#
# COMPACT_ATOMS: atom_id res chain seq x y z
N MET A 1 -16.06 31.87 39.30
CA MET A 1 -15.26 32.20 38.11
C MET A 1 -15.01 30.91 37.34
N SER A 2 -15.81 30.63 36.31
CA SER A 2 -15.61 29.48 35.43
C SER A 2 -14.60 29.87 34.35
N THR A 3 -13.34 29.48 34.53
CA THR A 3 -12.32 29.58 33.49
C THR A 3 -12.72 28.65 32.34
N ASN A 4 -13.33 29.20 31.30
CA ASN A 4 -13.40 28.57 29.98
C ASN A 4 -11.98 28.43 29.45
N GLN A 5 -11.30 27.34 29.83
CA GLN A 5 -9.99 27.00 29.30
C GLN A 5 -10.19 26.50 27.87
N GLU A 6 -10.07 27.41 26.91
CA GLU A 6 -9.93 27.04 25.50
C GLU A 6 -8.63 26.27 25.33
N LEU A 7 -8.73 24.96 25.08
CA LEU A 7 -7.57 24.13 24.76
C LEU A 7 -7.32 24.25 23.25
N SER A 8 -6.27 24.97 22.87
CA SER A 8 -5.82 25.07 21.47
C SER A 8 -4.71 24.06 21.24
N ILE A 9 -5.02 22.97 20.54
CA ILE A 9 -4.00 22.00 20.12
C ILE A 9 -3.50 22.42 18.74
N LYS A 10 -2.20 22.73 18.67
CA LYS A 10 -1.48 22.98 17.41
C LYS A 10 -0.67 21.76 17.06
N GLY A 11 -0.87 21.22 15.86
CA GLY A 11 -0.10 20.11 15.35
C GLY A 11 0.03 20.18 13.83
N THR A 12 1.16 19.72 13.33
CA THR A 12 1.40 19.48 11.91
C THR A 12 1.43 17.97 11.67
N VAL A 13 0.90 17.52 10.54
CA VAL A 13 1.03 16.12 10.15
C VAL A 13 2.48 15.89 9.74
N SER A 14 3.19 15.02 10.44
CA SER A 14 4.57 14.68 10.07
C SER A 14 4.59 13.84 8.78
N LEU A 15 5.67 13.91 8.01
CA LEU A 15 5.88 13.04 6.84
C LEU A 15 5.80 11.56 7.23
N GLU A 16 6.28 11.20 8.42
CA GLU A 16 6.26 9.82 8.92
C GLU A 16 4.83 9.32 9.15
N ASP A 17 3.98 10.15 9.77
CA ASP A 17 2.57 9.82 10.00
C ASP A 17 1.81 9.70 8.67
N PHE A 18 2.06 10.60 7.73
CA PHE A 18 1.49 10.54 6.38
C PHE A 18 1.88 9.27 5.64
N LEU A 19 3.18 8.92 5.64
CA LEU A 19 3.67 7.69 5.00
C LEU A 19 3.12 6.43 5.67
N LYS A 20 2.98 6.43 7.00
CA LYS A 20 2.42 5.32 7.76
C LYS A 20 0.94 5.11 7.41
N TYR A 21 0.15 6.19 7.38
CA TYR A 21 -1.25 6.14 6.96
C TYR A 21 -1.38 5.65 5.52
N ASN A 22 -0.60 6.21 4.59
CA ASN A 22 -0.66 5.81 3.19
C ASN A 22 -0.23 4.35 2.98
N THR A 23 0.77 3.86 3.73
CA THR A 23 1.16 2.44 3.72
C THR A 23 0.04 1.54 4.22
N TYR A 24 -0.68 1.95 5.26
CA TYR A 24 -1.82 1.22 5.78
C TYR A 24 -2.98 1.19 4.77
N HIS A 25 -3.32 2.33 4.19
CA HIS A 25 -4.39 2.46 3.19
C HIS A 25 -4.09 1.66 1.92
N SER A 26 -2.83 1.68 1.47
CA SER A 26 -2.39 0.93 0.28
C SER A 26 -2.18 -0.58 0.53
N LYS A 27 -2.23 -1.06 1.78
CA LYS A 27 -1.96 -2.48 2.10
C LYS A 27 -2.87 -3.43 1.32
N THR A 28 -4.17 -3.20 1.34
CA THR A 28 -5.16 -4.05 0.63
C THR A 28 -4.89 -4.05 -0.87
N PHE A 29 -4.64 -2.88 -1.46
CA PHE A 29 -4.29 -2.75 -2.87
C PHE A 29 -3.01 -3.54 -3.20
N THR A 30 -1.95 -3.39 -2.39
CA THR A 30 -0.68 -4.09 -2.62
C THR A 30 -0.80 -5.60 -2.48
N SER A 31 -1.62 -6.10 -1.55
CA SER A 31 -1.89 -7.54 -1.38
C SER A 31 -2.69 -8.12 -2.56
N ILE A 32 -3.72 -7.42 -3.03
CA ILE A 32 -4.49 -7.82 -4.20
C ILE A 32 -3.60 -7.82 -5.44
N TYR A 33 -2.80 -6.76 -5.63
CA TYR A 33 -1.85 -6.66 -6.74
C TYR A 33 -0.83 -7.81 -6.73
N PHE A 34 -0.32 -8.19 -5.56
CA PHE A 34 0.60 -9.32 -5.41
C PHE A 34 -0.06 -10.63 -5.87
N LEU A 35 -1.27 -10.93 -5.39
CA LEU A 35 -1.98 -12.16 -5.74
C LEU A 35 -2.30 -12.22 -7.24
N ILE A 36 -2.81 -11.13 -7.82
CA ILE A 36 -3.13 -11.05 -9.24
C ILE A 36 -1.86 -11.24 -10.08
N SER A 37 -0.78 -10.55 -9.73
CA SER A 37 0.49 -10.64 -10.46
C SER A 37 1.06 -12.06 -10.41
N PHE A 38 1.00 -12.72 -9.25
CA PHE A 38 1.44 -14.11 -9.11
C PHE A 38 0.65 -15.06 -10.00
N ILE A 39 -0.69 -14.98 -9.97
CA ILE A 39 -1.57 -15.84 -10.78
C ILE A 39 -1.31 -15.61 -12.27
N ILE A 40 -1.19 -14.36 -12.70
CA ILE A 40 -0.92 -14.03 -14.11
C ILE A 40 0.44 -14.58 -14.55
N LEU A 41 1.51 -14.35 -13.78
CA LEU A 41 2.85 -14.82 -14.13
C LEU A 41 2.95 -16.35 -14.12
N TRP A 42 2.27 -17.00 -13.18
CA TRP A 42 2.22 -18.46 -13.13
C TRP A 42 1.45 -19.04 -14.32
N ALA A 43 0.27 -18.49 -14.64
CA ALA A 43 -0.53 -18.89 -15.78
C ALA A 43 0.23 -18.69 -17.11
N LEU A 44 0.93 -17.56 -17.27
CA LEU A 44 1.79 -17.31 -18.42
C LEU A 44 2.90 -18.36 -18.52
N GLY A 45 3.54 -18.71 -17.40
CA GLY A 45 4.57 -19.75 -17.35
C GLY A 45 4.06 -21.12 -17.81
N ILE A 46 2.82 -21.47 -17.50
CA ILE A 46 2.18 -22.71 -17.96
C ILE A 46 1.81 -22.64 -19.45
N LEU A 47 1.28 -21.51 -19.92
CA LEU A 47 0.86 -21.32 -21.32
C LEU A 47 2.01 -21.49 -22.32
N PHE A 48 3.23 -21.13 -21.94
CA PHE A 48 4.41 -21.29 -22.80
C PHE A 48 4.87 -22.74 -23.00
N GLU A 49 4.35 -23.72 -22.25
CA GLU A 49 4.77 -25.13 -22.32
C GLU A 49 3.71 -26.06 -22.93
N LEU A 50 2.88 -25.55 -23.83
CA LEU A 50 1.99 -26.40 -24.61
C LEU A 50 2.80 -27.34 -25.54
N PRO A 51 2.48 -28.65 -25.58
CA PRO A 51 1.28 -29.28 -25.04
C PRO A 51 1.38 -29.70 -23.57
N ILE A 52 0.29 -29.46 -22.82
CA ILE A 52 0.14 -29.89 -21.42
C ILE A 52 0.17 -31.42 -21.34
N PRO A 53 0.99 -32.03 -20.46
CA PRO A 53 0.99 -33.47 -20.24
C PRO A 53 -0.38 -33.95 -19.72
N ASN A 54 -0.89 -35.06 -20.25
CA ASN A 54 -2.10 -35.71 -19.72
C ASN A 54 -1.88 -36.41 -18.37
N ASP A 55 -0.63 -36.70 -18.01
CA ASP A 55 -0.27 -37.29 -16.72
C ASP A 55 -0.14 -36.19 -15.66
N LEU A 56 -0.96 -36.30 -14.61
CA LEU A 56 -1.01 -35.37 -13.49
C LEU A 56 0.34 -35.27 -12.75
N LEU A 57 1.09 -36.38 -12.65
CA LEU A 57 2.37 -36.41 -11.95
C LEU A 57 3.43 -35.64 -12.75
N VAL A 58 3.46 -35.84 -14.08
CA VAL A 58 4.34 -35.08 -14.98
C VAL A 58 3.97 -33.60 -14.96
N TRP A 59 2.68 -33.27 -15.00
CA TRP A 59 2.20 -31.90 -14.91
C TRP A 59 2.62 -31.21 -13.60
N MET A 60 2.55 -31.89 -12.46
CA MET A 60 3.02 -31.35 -11.18
C MET A 60 4.52 -31.07 -11.17
N ILE A 61 5.34 -32.01 -11.67
CA ILE A 61 6.80 -31.86 -11.75
C ILE A 61 7.18 -30.62 -12.58
N VAL A 62 6.45 -30.35 -13.66
CA VAL A 62 6.70 -29.20 -14.53
C VAL A 62 6.15 -27.89 -13.94
N SER A 63 4.96 -27.94 -13.32
CA SER A 63 4.26 -26.73 -12.86
C SER A 63 4.85 -26.14 -11.58
N ILE A 64 5.39 -26.95 -10.67
CA ILE A 64 5.95 -26.49 -9.38
C ILE A 64 7.14 -25.54 -9.56
N PRO A 65 8.18 -25.87 -10.36
CA PRO A 65 9.28 -24.95 -10.64
C PRO A 65 8.83 -23.61 -11.22
N LYS A 66 7.79 -23.61 -12.05
CA LYS A 66 7.22 -22.38 -12.64
C LYS A 66 6.49 -21.53 -11.60
N ALA A 67 5.77 -22.16 -10.68
CA ALA A 67 5.17 -21.46 -9.56
C ALA A 67 6.26 -20.77 -8.70
N ILE A 68 7.38 -21.46 -8.46
CA ILE A 68 8.53 -20.88 -7.74
C ILE A 68 9.12 -19.69 -8.52
N GLN A 69 9.34 -19.83 -9.82
CA GLN A 69 9.83 -18.74 -10.67
C GLN A 69 8.88 -17.54 -10.68
N ALA A 70 7.58 -17.78 -10.83
CA ALA A 70 6.55 -16.74 -10.78
C ALA A 70 6.52 -16.04 -9.41
N LEU A 71 6.69 -16.78 -8.32
CA LEU A 71 6.76 -16.24 -6.97
C LEU A 71 7.96 -15.29 -6.82
N ILE A 72 9.16 -15.71 -7.27
CA ILE A 72 10.38 -14.90 -7.21
C ILE A 72 10.18 -13.59 -7.98
N LEU A 73 9.67 -13.67 -9.22
CA LEU A 73 9.39 -12.49 -10.05
C LEU A 73 8.35 -11.56 -9.40
N THR A 74 7.28 -12.13 -8.85
CA THR A 74 6.24 -11.36 -8.17
C THR A 74 6.79 -10.61 -6.96
N ILE A 75 7.66 -11.25 -6.17
CA ILE A 75 8.32 -10.62 -5.03
C ILE A 75 9.17 -9.41 -5.48
N LEU A 76 9.94 -9.55 -6.57
CA LEU A 76 10.74 -8.45 -7.12
C LEU A 76 9.86 -7.27 -7.56
N ILE A 77 8.79 -7.54 -8.31
CA ILE A 77 7.83 -6.53 -8.75
C ILE A 77 7.17 -5.86 -7.54
N PHE A 78 6.81 -6.63 -6.52
CA PHE A 78 6.20 -6.12 -5.30
C PHE A 78 7.11 -5.17 -4.53
N PHE A 79 8.41 -5.48 -4.43
CA PHE A 79 9.40 -4.57 -3.85
C PHE A 79 9.51 -3.26 -4.66
N ALA A 80 9.53 -3.36 -5.99
CA ALA A 80 9.55 -2.19 -6.86
C ALA A 80 8.29 -1.32 -6.68
N LEU A 81 7.11 -1.94 -6.62
CA LEU A 81 5.83 -1.25 -6.39
C LEU A 81 5.82 -0.52 -5.04
N LYS A 82 6.25 -1.16 -3.95
CA LYS A 82 6.34 -0.51 -2.63
C LYS A 82 7.24 0.73 -2.67
N LYS A 83 8.37 0.64 -3.37
CA LYS A 83 9.29 1.77 -3.53
C LYS A 83 8.65 2.91 -4.33
N LEU A 84 7.89 2.60 -5.39
CA LEU A 84 7.17 3.59 -6.18
C LEU A 84 6.05 4.26 -5.38
N LEU A 85 5.25 3.50 -4.64
CA LEU A 85 4.19 4.04 -3.78
C LEU A 85 4.76 4.96 -2.69
N LYS A 86 5.84 4.57 -2.03
CA LYS A 86 6.53 5.42 -1.05
C LYS A 86 7.02 6.72 -1.68
N ARG A 87 7.68 6.65 -2.85
CA ARG A 87 8.15 7.84 -3.58
C ARG A 87 7.01 8.77 -3.99
N ARG A 88 5.91 8.21 -4.49
CA ARG A 88 4.72 8.98 -4.86
C ARG A 88 4.13 9.69 -3.64
N ALA A 89 4.00 8.98 -2.52
CA ALA A 89 3.50 9.54 -1.28
C ALA A 89 4.38 10.68 -0.75
N THR A 90 5.70 10.53 -0.81
CA THR A 90 6.63 11.62 -0.46
C THR A 90 6.42 12.84 -1.35
N LYS A 91 6.28 12.65 -2.67
CA LYS A 91 6.01 13.76 -3.60
C LYS A 91 4.66 14.44 -3.32
N GLU A 92 3.61 13.66 -3.06
CA GLU A 92 2.29 14.18 -2.70
C GLU A 92 2.38 15.05 -1.44
N TYR A 93 3.03 14.56 -0.38
CA TYR A 93 3.27 15.33 0.85
C TYR A 93 4.09 16.61 0.62
N GLU A 94 5.12 16.56 -0.23
CA GLU A 94 5.94 17.74 -0.53
C GLU A 94 5.16 18.80 -1.32
N SER A 95 4.31 18.37 -2.25
CA SER A 95 3.52 19.24 -3.12
C SER A 95 2.32 19.87 -2.42
N ASP A 96 1.75 19.19 -1.43
CA ASP A 96 0.53 19.62 -0.78
C ASP A 96 0.83 20.59 0.37
N GLN A 97 0.69 21.89 0.10
CA GLN A 97 0.90 22.94 1.10
C GLN A 97 -0.16 22.91 2.21
N LEU A 98 -1.35 22.35 1.96
CA LEU A 98 -2.44 22.27 2.94
C LEU A 98 -2.12 21.28 4.07
N LEU A 99 -1.47 20.16 3.76
CA LEU A 99 -1.00 19.19 4.77
C LEU A 99 0.07 19.76 5.70
N LYS A 100 0.77 20.82 5.27
CA LYS A 100 1.77 21.55 6.05
C LYS A 100 1.16 22.70 6.88
N THR A 101 -0.13 22.98 6.68
CA THR A 101 -0.82 24.08 7.37
C THR A 101 -1.21 23.63 8.77
N GLU A 102 -0.90 24.43 9.80
CA GLU A 102 -1.25 24.12 11.20
C GLU A 102 -2.76 23.93 11.34
N ILE A 103 -3.21 22.73 11.76
CA ILE A 103 -4.61 22.50 12.07
C ILE A 103 -4.86 23.01 13.49
N ASN A 104 -5.71 24.03 13.63
CA ASN A 104 -6.09 24.58 14.93
C ASN A 104 -7.43 23.97 15.39
N TYR A 105 -7.37 23.00 16.30
CA TYR A 105 -8.57 22.48 16.94
C TYR A 105 -8.95 23.35 18.14
N LYS A 106 -10.16 23.90 18.13
CA LYS A 106 -10.76 24.59 19.27
C LYS A 106 -11.76 23.67 19.96
N PHE A 107 -11.43 23.26 21.18
CA PHE A 107 -12.34 22.50 22.03
C PHE A 107 -13.17 23.47 22.88
N ASN A 108 -14.50 23.43 22.72
CA ASN A 108 -15.45 24.10 23.61
C ASN A 108 -16.40 23.03 24.18
N SER A 109 -16.89 23.21 25.41
CA SER A 109 -17.59 22.19 26.23
C SER A 109 -18.87 21.61 25.61
N GLU A 110 -19.35 22.17 24.50
CA GLU A 110 -20.60 21.76 23.86
C GLU A 110 -20.45 21.30 22.39
N LYS A 111 -19.38 21.68 21.66
CA LYS A 111 -19.20 21.33 20.22
C LYS A 111 -17.73 21.35 19.78
N ILE A 112 -17.35 20.40 18.91
CA ILE A 112 -16.09 20.41 18.15
C ILE A 112 -16.32 21.24 16.88
N THR A 113 -15.54 22.31 16.69
CA THR A 113 -15.61 23.14 15.47
C THR A 113 -14.22 23.20 14.82
N ASN A 114 -14.14 22.89 13.51
CA ASN A 114 -12.91 22.91 12.71
C ASN A 114 -12.87 24.20 11.86
N LYS A 115 -11.70 24.85 11.72
CA LYS A 115 -11.48 26.02 10.86
C LYS A 115 -10.19 25.87 10.08
#